data_AF-A0A6A3BSZ8-F1
#
_entry.id   AF-A0A6A3BSZ8-F1
#
_cell.length_a   1.000
_cell.length_b   1.000
_cell.length_c   1.000
_cell.angle_alpha   90.00
_cell.angle_beta   90.00
_cell.angle_gamma   90.00
#
_symmetry.space_group_name_H-M   'P 1'
#
loop_
_entity.id
_entity.type
_entity.pdbx_description
1 polymer ?
#
loop_
_entity_poly.entity_id
_entity_poly.type
_entity_poly.pdbx_seq_one_letter_code
_entity_poly.pdbx_strand_id
1 'polypeptide(L)'
;MVKSFKIYTYPPPESLSFDSKVESLFYSSLIRSNFITQNPEEAHLFFIPFAFHSDLSTKSAARVVGDYRTDFIYWNRTLGADHFFLSCSSVGHGSDRNVVELKKNSVQISCFPTMPGLFIPHKDVSLPPLANVHAPTQAPGRKSTSYLGYVRYNWVKETSLVEQLLADPEILVESEPSDQMAYEERLAGSKFCLFEYGSEISAIGEAMSFGCVPVVITDRPIQDMPLMDLLKWQRIAVFVGTSGGAKEIKRVLGRVVVEEFEDMREYAAVASKHFVWNQTPQPYDAFHMVMYQLWLRRHTIRYAEREWA
;
A
#
# COMPACT_ATOMS: atom_id res chain seq x y z
N MET A 1 -18.31 11.33 -1.79
CA MET A 1 -16.97 11.17 -2.37
C MET A 1 -17.04 10.98 -3.89
N VAL A 2 -17.47 9.81 -4.42
CA VAL A 2 -17.36 9.49 -5.88
C VAL A 2 -17.94 10.55 -6.83
N LYS A 3 -19.08 11.18 -6.49
CA LYS A 3 -19.70 12.20 -7.34
C LYS A 3 -19.13 13.62 -7.16
N SER A 4 -18.52 13.89 -6.02
CA SER A 4 -18.19 15.26 -5.57
C SER A 4 -16.70 15.53 -5.53
N PHE A 5 -15.86 14.50 -5.35
CA PHE A 5 -14.43 14.67 -5.27
C PHE A 5 -13.86 14.93 -6.66
N LYS A 6 -13.12 16.04 -6.80
CA LYS A 6 -12.57 16.49 -8.07
C LYS A 6 -11.08 16.76 -7.93
N ILE A 7 -10.32 16.34 -8.94
CA ILE A 7 -8.88 16.45 -9.01
C ILE A 7 -8.52 17.12 -10.32
N TYR A 8 -7.76 18.19 -10.22
CA TYR A 8 -7.11 18.77 -11.39
C TYR A 8 -5.75 18.12 -11.57
N THR A 9 -5.41 17.72 -12.78
CA THR A 9 -4.05 17.27 -13.11
C THR A 9 -3.33 18.41 -13.81
N TYR A 10 -2.08 18.69 -13.43
CA TYR A 10 -1.24 19.50 -14.29
C TYR A 10 -1.05 18.82 -15.66
N PRO A 11 -0.61 19.56 -16.70
CA PRO A 11 -0.21 18.95 -17.96
C PRO A 11 0.90 17.92 -17.73
N PRO A 12 0.71 16.65 -18.14
CA PRO A 12 1.76 15.64 -18.07
C PRO A 12 2.85 15.92 -19.12
N PRO A 13 4.08 15.42 -18.92
CA PRO A 13 5.09 15.39 -19.98
C PRO A 13 4.62 14.51 -21.14
N GLU A 14 5.23 14.67 -22.33
CA GLU A 14 4.88 13.91 -23.55
C GLU A 14 4.94 12.38 -23.31
N SER A 15 5.90 11.93 -22.51
CA SER A 15 5.99 10.56 -22.03
C SER A 15 6.07 10.55 -20.49
N LEU A 16 5.18 9.77 -19.87
CA LEU A 16 5.19 9.52 -18.44
C LEU A 16 5.15 8.01 -18.20
N SER A 17 6.19 7.49 -17.59
CA SER A 17 6.33 6.07 -17.22
C SER A 17 6.79 5.97 -15.78
N PHE A 18 6.20 5.06 -15.01
CA PHE A 18 6.56 4.83 -13.61
C PHE A 18 7.38 3.54 -13.47
N ASP A 19 8.17 3.46 -12.41
CA ASP A 19 9.04 2.31 -12.10
C ASP A 19 8.20 1.06 -11.74
N SER A 20 7.04 1.26 -11.11
CA SER A 20 6.15 0.18 -10.68
C SER A 20 4.90 0.04 -11.54
N LYS A 21 4.46 -1.22 -11.70
CA LYS A 21 3.16 -1.56 -12.32
C LYS A 21 1.99 -1.01 -11.51
N VAL A 22 2.08 -0.98 -10.18
CA VAL A 22 1.01 -0.41 -9.31
C VAL A 22 0.89 1.09 -9.53
N GLU A 23 2.00 1.81 -9.67
CA GLU A 23 1.98 3.25 -9.98
C GLU A 23 1.31 3.51 -11.32
N SER A 24 1.71 2.73 -12.34
CA SER A 24 1.14 2.80 -13.69
C SER A 24 -0.37 2.50 -13.68
N LEU A 25 -0.83 1.52 -12.89
CA LEU A 25 -2.24 1.20 -12.72
C LEU A 25 -3.01 2.30 -12.01
N PHE A 26 -2.45 2.87 -10.93
CA PHE A 26 -3.08 3.99 -10.23
C PHE A 26 -3.22 5.21 -11.16
N TYR A 27 -2.14 5.60 -11.84
CA TYR A 27 -2.15 6.74 -12.76
C TYR A 27 -3.16 6.53 -13.90
N SER A 28 -3.11 5.38 -14.58
CA SER A 28 -4.03 5.08 -15.68
C SER A 28 -5.49 5.01 -15.24
N SER A 29 -5.75 4.53 -14.01
CA SER A 29 -7.08 4.55 -13.40
C SER A 29 -7.54 5.97 -13.09
N LEU A 30 -6.67 6.80 -12.53
CA LEU A 30 -6.97 8.19 -12.17
C LEU A 30 -7.35 9.02 -13.40
N ILE A 31 -6.52 9.01 -14.45
CA ILE A 31 -6.75 9.83 -15.65
C ILE A 31 -8.01 9.42 -16.44
N ARG A 32 -8.46 8.17 -16.29
CA ARG A 32 -9.69 7.65 -16.92
C ARG A 32 -10.92 7.76 -16.02
N SER A 33 -10.75 8.23 -14.78
CA SER A 33 -11.82 8.28 -13.78
C SER A 33 -12.65 9.56 -13.87
N ASN A 34 -13.85 9.50 -13.29
CA ASN A 34 -14.72 10.67 -13.12
C ASN A 34 -14.26 11.65 -12.01
N PHE A 35 -13.13 11.35 -11.35
CA PHE A 35 -12.51 12.26 -10.39
C PHE A 35 -11.79 13.41 -11.08
N ILE A 36 -11.34 13.25 -12.33
CA ILE A 36 -10.66 14.33 -13.05
C ILE A 36 -11.64 15.45 -13.40
N THR A 37 -11.19 16.69 -13.24
CA THR A 37 -11.85 17.90 -13.77
C THR A 37 -10.87 18.69 -14.62
N GLN A 38 -11.40 19.37 -15.64
CA GLN A 38 -10.66 20.35 -16.44
C GLN A 38 -10.74 21.76 -15.83
N ASN A 39 -11.65 21.97 -14.87
CA ASN A 39 -11.81 23.23 -14.17
C ASN A 39 -11.04 23.19 -12.83
N PRO A 40 -9.90 23.91 -12.70
CA PRO A 40 -9.11 23.92 -11.48
C PRO A 40 -9.85 24.53 -10.28
N GLU A 41 -10.85 25.39 -10.51
CA GLU A 41 -11.66 25.99 -9.43
C GLU A 41 -12.62 24.99 -8.77
N GLU A 42 -12.94 23.88 -9.44
CA GLU A 42 -13.73 22.79 -8.87
C GLU A 42 -12.86 21.77 -8.12
N ALA A 43 -11.53 21.86 -8.26
CA ALA A 43 -10.62 20.85 -7.77
C ALA A 43 -10.44 20.93 -6.25
N HIS A 44 -10.50 19.77 -5.61
CA HIS A 44 -10.22 19.60 -4.20
C HIS A 44 -8.75 19.27 -3.95
N LEU A 45 -8.09 18.64 -4.93
CA LEU A 45 -6.67 18.31 -4.92
C LEU A 45 -6.08 18.47 -6.33
N PHE A 46 -4.77 18.67 -6.38
CA PHE A 46 -3.99 18.84 -7.60
C PHE A 46 -2.98 17.70 -7.74
N PHE A 47 -3.07 16.96 -8.83
CA PHE A 47 -2.12 15.88 -9.13
C PHE A 47 -0.90 16.41 -9.88
N ILE A 48 0.28 15.96 -9.45
CA ILE A 48 1.55 16.21 -10.12
C ILE A 48 1.90 14.98 -10.98
N PRO A 49 1.70 15.03 -12.31
CA PRO A 49 1.98 13.92 -13.21
C PRO A 49 3.48 13.85 -13.54
N PHE A 50 4.30 13.56 -12.53
CA PHE A 50 5.74 13.39 -12.66
C PHE A 50 6.16 12.06 -12.04
N ALA A 51 7.01 11.31 -12.73
CA ALA A 51 7.56 10.05 -12.24
C ALA A 51 8.79 10.34 -11.38
N PHE A 52 8.62 10.27 -10.07
CA PHE A 52 9.74 10.41 -9.12
C PHE A 52 10.50 9.09 -9.01
N HIS A 53 11.28 8.79 -10.06
CA HIS A 53 12.08 7.59 -10.21
C HIS A 53 13.07 7.39 -9.05
N SER A 54 13.46 6.14 -8.83
CA SER A 54 14.40 5.75 -7.78
C SER A 54 15.78 6.44 -7.81
N ASP A 55 16.25 6.82 -9.00
CA ASP A 55 17.53 7.49 -9.25
C ASP A 55 17.41 9.02 -9.29
N LEU A 56 16.21 9.57 -9.06
CA LEU A 56 15.98 11.01 -9.13
C LEU A 56 16.68 11.75 -7.98
N SER A 57 17.58 12.67 -8.34
CA SER A 57 18.24 13.52 -7.36
C SER A 57 17.26 14.50 -6.69
N THR A 58 17.53 14.87 -5.44
CA THR A 58 16.77 15.91 -4.71
C THR A 58 16.79 17.25 -5.46
N LYS A 59 17.87 17.57 -6.16
CA LYS A 59 17.98 18.77 -7.02
C LYS A 59 17.03 18.70 -8.22
N SER A 60 16.88 17.53 -8.83
CA SER A 60 15.94 17.32 -9.94
C SER A 60 14.50 17.44 -9.44
N ALA A 61 14.16 16.83 -8.30
CA ALA A 61 12.86 16.99 -7.66
C ALA A 61 12.55 18.46 -7.31
N ALA A 62 13.55 19.20 -6.80
CA ALA A 62 13.43 20.63 -6.53
C ALA A 62 13.12 21.44 -7.79
N ARG A 63 13.75 21.11 -8.92
CA ARG A 63 13.52 21.76 -10.20
C ARG A 63 12.08 21.54 -10.67
N VAL A 64 11.60 20.30 -10.66
CA VAL A 64 10.21 19.96 -11.06
C VAL A 64 9.19 20.80 -10.30
N VAL A 65 9.32 20.88 -8.98
CA VAL A 65 8.42 21.70 -8.15
C VAL A 65 8.61 23.21 -8.43
N GLY A 66 9.84 23.64 -8.73
CA GLY A 66 10.14 25.02 -9.13
C GLY A 66 9.47 25.41 -10.45
N ASP A 67 9.44 24.49 -11.41
CA ASP A 67 8.77 24.68 -12.70
C ASP A 67 7.26 24.81 -12.46
N TYR A 68 6.63 23.89 -11.72
CA TYR A 68 5.20 23.99 -11.39
C TYR A 68 4.83 25.27 -10.63
N ARG A 69 5.70 25.73 -9.73
CA ARG A 69 5.52 26.99 -9.01
C ARG A 69 5.52 28.20 -9.94
N THR A 70 6.35 28.17 -10.98
CA THR A 70 6.55 29.30 -11.90
C THR A 70 5.48 29.31 -12.98
N ASP A 71 5.15 28.14 -13.49
CA ASP A 71 4.26 27.97 -14.64
C ASP A 71 2.77 27.97 -14.24
N PHE A 72 2.46 27.66 -12.97
CA PHE A 72 1.09 27.59 -12.49
C PHE A 72 0.88 28.28 -11.15
N ILE A 73 -0.25 28.99 -11.02
CA ILE A 73 -0.61 29.73 -9.80
C ILE A 73 -0.95 28.82 -8.61
N TYR A 74 -1.44 27.59 -8.87
CA TYR A 74 -2.10 26.76 -7.86
C TYR A 74 -1.17 26.26 -6.76
N TRP A 75 0.10 25.96 -7.07
CA TRP A 75 1.08 25.57 -6.05
C TRP A 75 1.23 26.65 -4.97
N ASN A 76 1.29 27.92 -5.38
CA ASN A 76 1.58 29.04 -4.48
C ASN A 76 0.42 29.40 -3.55
N ARG A 77 -0.83 29.01 -3.89
CA ARG A 77 -2.01 29.23 -3.04
C ARG A 77 -1.88 28.57 -1.68
N THR A 78 -1.34 27.36 -1.65
CA THR A 78 -1.30 26.49 -0.47
C THR A 78 0.09 25.99 -0.12
N LEU A 79 1.13 26.43 -0.86
CA LEU A 79 2.49 25.91 -0.77
C LEU A 79 2.55 24.40 -0.99
N GLY A 80 1.72 23.86 -1.90
CA GLY A 80 1.66 22.44 -2.20
C GLY A 80 0.76 21.60 -1.28
N ALA A 81 0.01 22.20 -0.34
CA ALA A 81 -0.76 21.46 0.66
C ALA A 81 -2.02 20.77 0.12
N ASP A 82 -2.55 21.25 -1.01
CA ASP A 82 -3.63 20.61 -1.77
C ASP A 82 -3.09 19.83 -2.98
N HIS A 83 -1.79 19.50 -2.98
CA HIS A 83 -1.17 18.70 -4.03
C HIS A 83 -0.90 17.28 -3.55
N PHE A 84 -0.86 16.35 -4.50
CA PHE A 84 -0.36 15.01 -4.26
C PHE A 84 0.47 14.51 -5.44
N PHE A 85 1.36 13.57 -5.14
CA PHE A 85 2.27 12.97 -6.13
C PHE A 85 2.47 11.48 -5.86
N LEU A 86 2.94 10.78 -6.88
CA LEU A 86 3.15 9.34 -6.87
C LEU A 86 4.65 9.05 -6.88
N SER A 87 5.11 8.25 -5.91
CA SER A 87 6.51 7.80 -5.83
C SER A 87 6.65 6.59 -4.92
N CYS A 88 6.94 5.43 -5.50
CA CYS A 88 7.24 4.22 -4.74
C CYS A 88 8.63 4.24 -4.08
N SER A 89 9.61 4.88 -4.73
CA SER A 89 10.93 5.10 -4.14
C SER A 89 10.98 6.26 -3.15
N SER A 90 9.90 7.05 -3.09
CA SER A 90 9.78 8.29 -2.34
C SER A 90 10.78 9.37 -2.78
N VAL A 91 10.46 10.64 -2.50
CA VAL A 91 11.45 11.72 -2.57
C VAL A 91 12.22 11.79 -1.25
N GLY A 92 13.55 11.91 -1.34
CA GLY A 92 14.42 12.05 -0.18
C GLY A 92 14.28 13.40 0.54
N HIS A 93 14.86 13.52 1.73
CA HIS A 93 14.94 14.79 2.45
C HIS A 93 15.96 15.73 1.79
N GLY A 94 15.71 17.03 1.82
CA GLY A 94 16.63 18.06 1.32
C GLY A 94 16.40 19.39 2.01
N SER A 95 17.40 20.28 1.99
CA SER A 95 17.28 21.65 2.51
C SER A 95 16.65 22.62 1.51
N ASP A 96 16.52 22.21 0.25
CA ASP A 96 15.85 23.01 -0.78
C ASP A 96 14.38 23.21 -0.41
N ARG A 97 13.93 24.47 -0.46
CA ARG A 97 12.56 24.86 -0.11
C ARG A 97 11.51 24.04 -0.85
N ASN A 98 11.73 23.75 -2.13
CA ASN A 98 10.77 23.05 -2.98
C ASN A 98 10.61 21.59 -2.54
N VAL A 99 11.72 20.93 -2.19
CA VAL A 99 11.70 19.55 -1.65
C VAL A 99 11.04 19.52 -0.28
N VAL A 100 11.35 20.51 0.58
CA VAL A 100 10.73 20.61 1.91
C VAL A 100 9.22 20.78 1.80
N GLU A 101 8.73 21.69 0.96
CA GLU A 101 7.30 21.91 0.73
C GLU A 101 6.64 20.66 0.14
N LEU A 102 7.22 20.05 -0.91
CA LEU A 102 6.69 18.81 -1.50
C LEU A 102 6.55 17.68 -0.46
N LYS A 103 7.56 17.49 0.37
CA LYS A 103 7.55 16.41 1.38
C LYS A 103 6.63 16.70 2.55
N LYS A 104 6.57 17.94 3.05
CA LYS A 104 5.81 18.28 4.25
C LYS A 104 4.35 18.59 3.96
N ASN A 105 4.06 19.18 2.81
CA ASN A 105 2.75 19.75 2.52
C ASN A 105 1.94 18.83 1.62
N SER A 106 2.54 18.37 0.51
CA SER A 106 1.83 17.53 -0.46
C SER A 106 1.67 16.10 0.04
N VAL A 107 0.55 15.46 -0.29
CA VAL A 107 0.32 14.04 0.03
C VAL A 107 1.17 13.17 -0.89
N GLN A 108 2.05 12.35 -0.33
CA GLN A 108 2.78 11.35 -1.11
C GLN A 108 1.94 10.07 -1.19
N ILE A 109 1.86 9.48 -2.39
CA ILE A 109 1.34 8.13 -2.60
C ILE A 109 2.54 7.22 -2.89
N SER A 110 2.72 6.16 -2.10
CA SER A 110 3.87 5.24 -2.21
C SER A 110 3.44 3.79 -2.26
N CYS A 111 4.22 2.93 -2.92
CA CYS A 111 4.03 1.48 -2.85
C CYS A 111 4.27 0.98 -1.42
N PHE A 112 3.46 0.03 -1.00
CA PHE A 112 3.77 -0.80 0.16
C PHE A 112 4.79 -1.89 -0.17
N PRO A 113 5.73 -2.21 0.74
CA PRO A 113 6.10 -1.44 1.93
C PRO A 113 6.81 -0.13 1.58
N THR A 114 6.63 0.90 2.39
CA THR A 114 7.21 2.22 2.09
C THR A 114 8.66 2.32 2.56
N MET A 115 9.40 3.29 2.00
CA MET A 115 10.78 3.55 2.39
C MET A 115 10.86 4.11 3.84
N PRO A 116 11.65 3.47 4.74
CA PRO A 116 11.75 3.91 6.12
C PRO A 116 12.17 5.37 6.26
N GLY A 117 11.47 6.12 7.12
CA GLY A 117 11.79 7.53 7.41
C GLY A 117 11.39 8.52 6.32
N LEU A 118 10.77 8.06 5.22
CA LEU A 118 10.31 8.92 4.12
C LEU A 118 8.79 8.98 3.96
N PHE A 119 8.04 8.23 4.78
CA PHE A 119 6.58 8.20 4.80
C PHE A 119 6.03 8.88 6.05
N ILE A 120 5.02 9.74 5.91
CA ILE A 120 4.36 10.46 7.00
C ILE A 120 2.95 9.89 7.21
N PRO A 121 2.70 9.05 8.23
CA PRO A 121 1.48 8.24 8.34
C PRO A 121 0.16 9.01 8.32
N HIS A 122 0.11 10.17 8.98
CA HIS A 122 -1.09 11.00 9.05
C HIS A 122 -1.36 11.82 7.77
N LYS A 123 -0.45 11.77 6.78
CA LYS A 123 -0.50 12.55 5.54
C LYS A 123 -0.40 11.67 4.28
N ASP A 124 0.50 10.70 4.24
CA ASP A 124 0.93 9.94 3.05
C ASP A 124 0.21 8.60 2.90
N VAL A 125 -0.16 8.24 1.67
CA VAL A 125 -0.99 7.08 1.35
C VAL A 125 -0.10 5.94 0.89
N SER A 126 -0.33 4.74 1.43
CA SER A 126 0.35 3.52 0.99
C SER A 126 -0.57 2.76 0.04
N LEU A 127 -0.07 2.46 -1.17
CA LEU A 127 -0.77 1.67 -2.18
C LEU A 127 -0.78 0.20 -1.76
N PRO A 128 -1.95 -0.47 -1.81
CA PRO A 128 -1.99 -1.92 -1.76
C PRO A 128 -1.05 -2.52 -2.81
N PRO A 129 -0.25 -3.54 -2.45
CA PRO A 129 0.62 -4.19 -3.41
C PRO A 129 -0.22 -4.85 -4.52
N LEU A 130 0.41 -5.10 -5.67
CA LEU A 130 -0.25 -5.83 -6.74
C LEU A 130 -0.40 -7.29 -6.33
N ALA A 131 -1.58 -7.67 -5.84
CA ALA A 131 -1.93 -9.08 -5.72
C ALA A 131 -2.08 -9.70 -7.12
N ASN A 132 -1.69 -10.96 -7.28
CA ASN A 132 -2.03 -11.70 -8.49
C ASN A 132 -3.56 -11.85 -8.57
N VAL A 133 -4.11 -11.73 -9.79
CA VAL A 133 -5.54 -11.46 -10.10
C VAL A 133 -6.48 -12.64 -9.73
N HIS A 134 -5.97 -13.69 -9.10
CA HIS A 134 -6.70 -14.93 -8.85
C HIS A 134 -7.31 -14.93 -7.44
N ALA A 135 -8.00 -13.84 -7.09
CA ALA A 135 -8.92 -13.90 -5.95
C ALA A 135 -9.92 -15.03 -6.22
N PRO A 136 -10.14 -15.96 -5.27
CA PRO A 136 -10.93 -17.14 -5.54
C PRO A 136 -12.35 -16.73 -5.97
N THR A 137 -12.86 -17.37 -7.02
CA THR A 137 -14.20 -17.09 -7.60
C THR A 137 -15.35 -17.38 -6.65
N GLN A 138 -15.07 -18.07 -5.54
CA GLN A 138 -15.99 -18.33 -4.44
C GLN A 138 -15.26 -18.03 -3.12
N ALA A 139 -16.01 -17.58 -2.11
CA ALA A 139 -15.47 -17.46 -0.76
C ALA A 139 -14.79 -18.79 -0.38
N PRO A 140 -13.60 -18.77 0.24
CA PRO A 140 -12.92 -19.99 0.62
C PRO A 140 -13.88 -20.82 1.47
N GLY A 141 -14.36 -21.94 0.91
CA GLY A 141 -15.16 -22.90 1.66
C GLY A 141 -14.35 -23.34 2.89
N ARG A 142 -15.03 -23.79 3.96
CA ARG A 142 -14.39 -24.40 5.13
C ARG A 142 -13.65 -25.69 4.74
N LYS A 143 -12.54 -25.58 4.02
CA LYS A 143 -11.57 -26.67 3.86
C LYS A 143 -10.87 -26.82 5.21
N SER A 144 -10.66 -28.07 5.62
CA SER A 144 -9.81 -28.37 6.77
C SER A 144 -8.41 -27.84 6.47
N THR A 145 -7.89 -26.95 7.31
CA THR A 145 -6.50 -26.48 7.18
C THR A 145 -5.55 -27.62 7.51
N SER A 146 -4.59 -27.88 6.62
CA SER A 146 -3.57 -28.91 6.77
C SER A 146 -2.34 -28.41 7.52
N TYR A 147 -2.09 -27.10 7.52
CA TYR A 147 -0.89 -26.49 8.11
C TYR A 147 -1.26 -25.35 9.08
N LEU A 148 -0.46 -25.20 10.13
CA LEU A 148 -0.56 -24.03 11.02
C LEU A 148 -0.12 -22.77 10.28
N GLY A 149 0.96 -22.84 9.52
CA GLY A 149 1.49 -21.69 8.80
C GLY A 149 2.04 -22.05 7.42
N TYR A 150 2.02 -21.07 6.51
CA TYR A 150 2.70 -21.12 5.22
C TYR A 150 3.63 -19.92 5.07
N VAL A 151 4.79 -20.15 4.47
CA VAL A 151 5.78 -19.10 4.19
C VAL A 151 6.52 -19.43 2.90
N ARG A 152 6.75 -18.39 2.08
CA ARG A 152 7.67 -18.48 0.94
C ARG A 152 9.06 -17.97 1.32
N TYR A 153 10.09 -18.53 0.71
CA TYR A 153 11.49 -18.14 1.01
C TYR A 153 11.74 -16.63 0.86
N ASN A 154 11.08 -15.94 -0.08
CA ASN A 154 11.25 -14.52 -0.31
C ASN A 154 10.38 -13.61 0.58
N TRP A 155 9.46 -14.19 1.36
CA TRP A 155 8.63 -13.45 2.31
C TRP A 155 9.35 -13.16 3.63
N VAL A 156 10.44 -13.89 3.90
CA VAL A 156 11.29 -13.72 5.08
C VAL A 156 12.73 -13.53 4.61
N LYS A 157 13.35 -12.42 4.99
CA LYS A 157 14.75 -12.09 4.68
C LYS A 157 15.72 -12.85 5.56
N GLU A 158 15.37 -13.06 6.83
CA GLU A 158 16.29 -13.64 7.79
C GLU A 158 16.47 -15.15 7.55
N THR A 159 17.62 -15.54 6.98
CA THR A 159 17.93 -16.94 6.65
C THR A 159 17.82 -17.87 7.87
N SER A 160 18.29 -17.43 9.04
CA SER A 160 18.18 -18.20 10.29
C SER A 160 16.73 -18.45 10.71
N LEU A 161 15.82 -17.51 10.42
CA LEU A 161 14.40 -17.70 10.69
C LEU A 161 13.78 -18.69 9.70
N VAL A 162 14.13 -18.59 8.42
CA VAL A 162 13.67 -19.56 7.39
C VAL A 162 14.09 -20.98 7.74
N GLU A 163 15.36 -21.19 8.16
CA GLU A 163 15.86 -22.49 8.59
C GLU A 163 15.10 -23.05 9.80
N GLN A 164 14.79 -22.20 10.78
CA GLN A 164 13.99 -22.61 11.94
C GLN A 164 12.55 -22.96 11.58
N LEU A 165 11.92 -22.18 10.68
CA LEU A 165 10.56 -22.46 10.20
C LEU A 165 10.52 -23.76 9.39
N LEU A 166 11.55 -24.03 8.56
CA LEU A 166 11.68 -25.25 7.77
C LEU A 166 11.79 -26.51 8.65
N ALA A 167 12.33 -26.37 9.86
CA ALA A 167 12.43 -27.46 10.82
C ALA A 167 11.12 -27.74 11.58
N ASP A 168 10.09 -26.89 11.48
CA ASP A 168 8.81 -27.07 12.16
C ASP A 168 7.81 -27.83 11.27
N PRO A 169 7.31 -29.01 11.68
CA PRO A 169 6.44 -29.84 10.84
C PRO A 169 5.04 -29.25 10.63
N GLU A 170 4.62 -28.26 11.43
CA GLU A 170 3.32 -27.59 11.28
C GLU A 170 3.38 -26.37 10.35
N ILE A 171 4.58 -25.94 9.96
CA ILE A 171 4.81 -24.82 9.06
C ILE A 171 5.28 -25.35 7.71
N LEU A 172 4.52 -25.03 6.67
CA LEU A 172 4.94 -25.30 5.30
C LEU A 172 5.85 -24.17 4.79
N VAL A 173 7.08 -24.51 4.44
CA VAL A 173 8.05 -23.61 3.83
C VAL A 173 8.33 -24.06 2.40
N GLU A 174 8.17 -23.17 1.42
CA GLU A 174 8.38 -23.50 -0.01
C GLU A 174 9.05 -22.34 -0.75
N SER A 175 9.98 -22.61 -1.65
CA SER A 175 10.68 -21.56 -2.42
C SER A 175 9.77 -21.00 -3.53
N GLU A 176 9.30 -21.90 -4.38
CA GLU A 176 8.40 -21.62 -5.49
C GLU A 176 7.39 -22.78 -5.59
N PRO A 177 6.08 -22.49 -5.59
CA PRO A 177 5.06 -23.49 -5.91
C PRO A 177 5.24 -24.04 -7.33
N SER A 178 4.82 -25.29 -7.56
CA SER A 178 4.95 -25.93 -8.89
C SER A 178 4.14 -25.24 -9.98
N ASP A 179 2.98 -24.73 -9.59
CA ASP A 179 2.07 -23.96 -10.44
C ASP A 179 1.13 -23.12 -9.56
N GLN A 180 0.26 -22.35 -10.21
CA GLN A 180 -0.71 -21.48 -9.54
C GLN A 180 -1.71 -22.27 -8.69
N MET A 181 -2.15 -23.46 -9.13
CA MET A 181 -3.13 -24.25 -8.37
C MET A 181 -2.54 -24.76 -7.05
N ALA A 182 -1.29 -25.25 -7.09
CA ALA A 182 -0.58 -25.68 -5.91
C ALA A 182 -0.39 -24.53 -4.92
N TYR A 183 -0.05 -23.34 -5.42
CA TYR A 183 0.08 -22.14 -4.59
C TYR A 183 -1.23 -21.77 -3.89
N GLU A 184 -2.34 -21.71 -4.65
CA GLU A 184 -3.68 -21.43 -4.10
C GLU A 184 -4.11 -22.48 -3.07
N GLU A 185 -3.76 -23.75 -3.28
CA GLU A 185 -3.98 -24.82 -2.31
C GLU A 185 -3.15 -24.62 -1.04
N ARG A 186 -1.90 -24.15 -1.12
CA ARG A 186 -1.09 -23.83 0.07
C ARG A 186 -1.70 -22.70 0.88
N LEU A 187 -2.17 -21.64 0.21
CA LEU A 187 -2.84 -20.52 0.87
C LEU A 187 -4.13 -20.98 1.55
N ALA A 188 -5.01 -21.68 0.82
CA ALA A 188 -6.28 -22.17 1.36
C ALA A 188 -6.13 -23.26 2.43
N GLY A 189 -5.03 -24.02 2.37
CA GLY A 189 -4.72 -25.12 3.28
C GLY A 189 -4.02 -24.69 4.57
N SER A 190 -3.72 -23.40 4.75
CA SER A 190 -2.94 -22.90 5.89
C SER A 190 -3.75 -21.94 6.74
N LYS A 191 -3.63 -22.03 8.08
CA LYS A 191 -4.29 -21.07 8.96
C LYS A 191 -3.67 -19.69 8.83
N PHE A 192 -2.34 -19.62 8.89
CA PHE A 192 -1.57 -18.39 8.91
C PHE A 192 -0.60 -18.28 7.74
N CYS A 193 -0.37 -17.07 7.22
CA CYS A 193 0.63 -16.81 6.17
C CYS A 193 1.65 -15.81 6.71
N LEU A 194 2.91 -16.18 6.75
CA LEU A 194 3.96 -15.43 7.45
C LEU A 194 4.70 -14.50 6.49
N PHE A 195 4.77 -13.22 6.85
CA PHE A 195 5.42 -12.17 6.08
C PHE A 195 6.37 -11.37 6.98
N GLU A 196 7.65 -11.31 6.67
CA GLU A 196 8.58 -10.40 7.32
C GLU A 196 8.47 -9.00 6.71
N TYR A 197 8.24 -8.01 7.56
CA TYR A 197 8.07 -6.63 7.12
C TYR A 197 9.31 -6.08 6.38
N GLY A 198 9.08 -5.47 5.21
CA GLY A 198 10.12 -4.97 4.33
C GLY A 198 10.65 -5.99 3.30
N SER A 199 10.20 -7.24 3.33
CA SER A 199 10.50 -8.27 2.30
C SER A 199 9.52 -8.20 1.12
N GLU A 200 9.49 -9.24 0.29
CA GLU A 200 8.46 -9.41 -0.72
C GLU A 200 7.13 -9.76 0.00
N ILE A 201 6.20 -8.79 0.09
CA ILE A 201 4.92 -8.92 0.82
C ILE A 201 3.75 -8.64 -0.13
N SER A 202 3.92 -8.80 -1.45
CA SER A 202 2.83 -8.50 -2.40
C SER A 202 1.63 -9.43 -2.24
N ALA A 203 1.88 -10.65 -1.79
CA ALA A 203 0.88 -11.69 -1.60
C ALA A 203 -0.04 -11.50 -0.37
N ILE A 204 0.14 -10.45 0.44
CA ILE A 204 -0.69 -10.27 1.65
C ILE A 204 -2.19 -10.18 1.32
N GLY A 205 -2.55 -9.48 0.23
CA GLY A 205 -3.93 -9.38 -0.23
C GLY A 205 -4.49 -10.71 -0.71
N GLU A 206 -3.67 -11.49 -1.43
CA GLU A 206 -4.02 -12.80 -1.96
C GLU A 206 -4.20 -13.83 -0.84
N ALA A 207 -3.26 -13.90 0.11
CA ALA A 207 -3.36 -14.76 1.29
C ALA A 207 -4.65 -14.52 2.07
N MET A 208 -5.01 -13.25 2.31
CA MET A 208 -6.29 -12.89 2.93
C MET A 208 -7.49 -13.39 2.13
N SER A 209 -7.45 -13.31 0.79
CA SER A 209 -8.55 -13.75 -0.07
C SER A 209 -8.80 -15.27 -0.02
N PHE A 210 -7.76 -16.05 0.24
CA PHE A 210 -7.84 -17.50 0.45
C PHE A 210 -8.12 -17.90 1.92
N GLY A 211 -8.31 -16.92 2.80
CA GLY A 211 -8.59 -17.16 4.22
C GLY A 211 -7.35 -17.50 5.06
N CYS A 212 -6.16 -17.27 4.52
CA CYS A 212 -4.90 -17.40 5.25
C CYS A 212 -4.65 -16.10 6.03
N VAL A 213 -4.76 -16.12 7.35
CA VAL A 213 -4.62 -14.92 8.20
C VAL A 213 -3.15 -14.45 8.16
N PRO A 214 -2.87 -13.21 7.74
CA PRO A 214 -1.51 -12.71 7.70
C PRO A 214 -0.86 -12.63 9.09
N VAL A 215 0.40 -13.04 9.16
CA VAL A 215 1.28 -12.85 10.31
C VAL A 215 2.40 -11.93 9.86
N VAL A 216 2.43 -10.71 10.40
CA VAL A 216 3.45 -9.72 10.06
C VAL A 216 4.55 -9.76 11.11
N ILE A 217 5.74 -10.18 10.70
CA ILE A 217 6.92 -10.35 11.53
C ILE A 217 7.75 -9.06 11.45
N THR A 218 7.84 -8.32 12.56
CA THR A 218 8.58 -7.05 12.62
C THR A 218 8.78 -6.56 14.04
N ASP A 219 9.94 -5.97 14.31
CA ASP A 219 10.21 -5.19 15.53
C ASP A 219 10.00 -3.67 15.30
N ARG A 220 9.65 -3.25 14.07
CA ARG A 220 9.43 -1.84 13.75
C ARG A 220 7.98 -1.43 14.00
N PRO A 221 7.73 -0.21 14.51
CA PRO A 221 6.39 0.36 14.50
C PRO A 221 5.86 0.42 13.06
N ILE A 222 4.77 -0.28 12.82
CA ILE A 222 4.14 -0.33 11.51
C ILE A 222 3.22 0.88 11.39
N GLN A 223 3.44 1.70 10.37
CA GLN A 223 2.68 2.94 10.19
C GLN A 223 2.14 3.14 8.77
N ASP A 224 2.41 2.19 7.88
CA ASP A 224 2.25 2.33 6.44
C ASP A 224 1.66 1.08 5.77
N MET A 225 1.06 0.17 6.56
CA MET A 225 0.22 -0.88 5.99
C MET A 225 -0.80 -0.28 5.03
N PRO A 226 -1.11 -0.96 3.92
CA PRO A 226 -2.10 -0.49 3.00
C PRO A 226 -3.43 -0.24 3.72
N LEU A 227 -4.06 0.89 3.40
CA LEU A 227 -5.37 1.25 3.92
C LEU A 227 -5.44 1.30 5.46
N MET A 228 -4.33 1.58 6.17
CA MET A 228 -4.27 1.58 7.65
C MET A 228 -5.30 2.52 8.31
N ASP A 229 -5.68 3.62 7.66
CA ASP A 229 -6.72 4.54 8.17
C ASP A 229 -8.15 4.00 8.00
N LEU A 230 -8.33 2.95 7.21
CA LEU A 230 -9.62 2.37 6.84
C LEU A 230 -9.80 0.95 7.43
N LEU A 231 -8.71 0.20 7.56
CA LEU A 231 -8.69 -1.17 8.05
C LEU A 231 -8.12 -1.25 9.46
N LYS A 232 -8.82 -1.95 10.35
CA LYS A 232 -8.31 -2.29 11.69
C LYS A 232 -7.42 -3.53 11.58
N TRP A 233 -6.15 -3.33 11.26
CA TRP A 233 -5.20 -4.41 11.02
C TRP A 233 -5.10 -5.44 12.16
N GLN A 234 -5.25 -5.01 13.42
CA GLN A 234 -5.27 -5.89 14.59
C GLN A 234 -6.43 -6.88 14.62
N ARG A 235 -7.46 -6.69 13.77
CA ARG A 235 -8.61 -7.59 13.63
C ARG A 235 -8.50 -8.53 12.44
N ILE A 236 -7.47 -8.38 11.60
CA ILE A 236 -7.30 -9.15 10.36
C ILE A 236 -5.93 -9.81 10.24
N ALA A 237 -4.97 -9.46 11.10
CA ALA A 237 -3.62 -9.99 11.08
C ALA A 237 -3.06 -10.12 12.50
N VAL A 238 -2.08 -11.01 12.64
CA VAL A 238 -1.27 -11.20 13.86
C VAL A 238 0.07 -10.50 13.67
N PHE A 239 0.56 -9.83 14.72
CA PHE A 239 1.85 -9.15 14.70
C PHE A 239 2.81 -9.82 15.68
N VAL A 240 4.01 -10.15 15.22
CA VAL A 240 5.03 -10.85 16.03
C VAL A 240 6.38 -10.17 15.86
N GLY A 241 7.15 -10.04 16.94
CA GLY A 241 8.52 -9.52 16.87
C GLY A 241 9.51 -10.52 16.25
N THR A 242 10.62 -10.03 15.71
CA THR A 242 11.64 -10.88 15.06
C THR A 242 12.53 -11.61 16.08
N SER A 243 12.77 -10.99 17.23
CA SER A 243 13.72 -11.47 18.25
C SER A 243 13.50 -12.89 18.80
N GLY A 244 12.27 -13.41 18.76
CA GLY A 244 11.92 -14.71 19.34
C GLY A 244 11.99 -15.91 18.38
N GLY A 245 12.30 -15.68 17.10
CA GLY A 245 12.40 -16.73 16.08
C GLY A 245 11.11 -17.55 15.87
N ALA A 246 11.25 -18.74 15.27
CA ALA A 246 10.11 -19.60 14.96
C ALA A 246 9.33 -20.04 16.21
N LYS A 247 10.03 -20.25 17.34
CA LYS A 247 9.43 -20.68 18.60
C LYS A 247 8.45 -19.65 19.16
N GLU A 248 8.83 -18.37 19.12
CA GLU A 248 7.95 -17.28 19.56
C GLU A 248 6.76 -17.11 18.62
N ILE A 249 6.98 -17.17 17.31
CA ILE A 249 5.90 -17.14 16.32
C ILE A 249 4.89 -18.24 16.64
N LYS A 250 5.32 -19.49 16.77
CA LYS A 250 4.44 -20.61 17.12
C LYS A 250 3.72 -20.39 18.45
N ARG A 251 4.40 -19.84 19.45
CA ARG A 251 3.80 -19.51 20.76
C ARG A 251 2.69 -18.46 20.62
N VAL A 252 2.86 -17.46 19.77
CA VAL A 252 1.82 -16.43 19.52
C VAL A 252 0.66 -17.04 18.73
N LEU A 253 0.93 -17.77 17.65
CA LEU A 253 -0.11 -18.41 16.83
C LEU A 253 -0.93 -19.42 17.62
N GLY A 254 -0.28 -20.19 18.52
CA GLY A 254 -0.96 -21.14 19.41
C GLY A 254 -1.80 -20.51 20.51
N ARG A 255 -1.69 -19.20 20.76
CA ARG A 255 -2.54 -18.46 21.70
C ARG A 255 -3.82 -17.91 21.08
N VAL A 256 -3.87 -17.82 19.75
CA VAL A 256 -5.07 -17.39 19.03
C VAL A 256 -6.14 -18.47 19.17
N VAL A 257 -7.22 -18.16 19.88
CA VAL A 257 -8.32 -19.10 20.07
C VAL A 257 -9.10 -19.30 18.76
N VAL A 258 -9.84 -20.41 18.65
CA VAL A 258 -10.52 -20.78 17.40
C VAL A 258 -11.50 -19.71 16.96
N GLU A 259 -12.30 -19.16 17.86
CA GLU A 259 -13.28 -18.12 17.56
C GLU A 259 -12.61 -16.84 17.06
N GLU A 260 -11.52 -16.42 17.71
CA GLU A 260 -10.75 -15.24 17.31
C GLU A 260 -10.12 -15.42 15.92
N PHE A 261 -9.57 -16.61 15.64
CA PHE A 261 -9.03 -16.94 14.34
C PHE A 261 -10.10 -16.89 13.23
N GLU A 262 -11.30 -17.44 13.50
CA GLU A 262 -12.40 -17.45 12.54
C GLU A 262 -12.87 -16.03 12.22
N ASP A 263 -12.99 -15.16 13.23
CA ASP A 263 -13.27 -13.74 13.06
C ASP A 263 -12.20 -13.05 12.22
N MET A 264 -10.91 -13.25 12.55
CA MET A 264 -9.79 -12.69 11.78
C MET A 264 -9.84 -13.12 10.32
N ARG A 265 -10.08 -14.40 10.07
CA ARG A 265 -10.17 -14.97 8.73
C ARG A 265 -11.30 -14.33 7.92
N GLU A 266 -12.49 -14.19 8.50
CA GLU A 266 -13.63 -13.58 7.81
C GLU A 266 -13.38 -12.11 7.50
N TYR A 267 -12.89 -11.34 8.48
CA TYR A 267 -12.57 -9.94 8.27
C TYR A 267 -11.45 -9.74 7.24
N ALA A 268 -10.41 -10.59 7.26
CA ALA A 268 -9.33 -10.58 6.29
C ALA A 268 -9.85 -10.87 4.88
N ALA A 269 -10.66 -11.91 4.71
CA ALA A 269 -11.28 -12.26 3.43
C ALA A 269 -12.13 -11.11 2.87
N VAL A 270 -12.95 -10.47 3.70
CA VAL A 270 -13.73 -9.28 3.30
C VAL A 270 -12.81 -8.10 2.94
N ALA A 271 -11.73 -7.89 3.69
CA ALA A 271 -10.78 -6.81 3.43
C ALA A 271 -9.96 -7.03 2.15
N SER A 272 -9.70 -8.28 1.76
CA SER A 272 -8.90 -8.64 0.58
C SER A 272 -9.40 -8.00 -0.72
N LYS A 273 -10.72 -7.79 -0.87
CA LYS A 273 -11.32 -7.12 -2.04
C LYS A 273 -10.77 -5.71 -2.27
N HIS A 274 -10.33 -5.05 -1.20
CA HIS A 274 -9.76 -3.71 -1.22
C HIS A 274 -8.30 -3.68 -1.69
N PHE A 275 -7.69 -4.84 -1.94
CA PHE A 275 -6.32 -5.00 -2.46
C PHE A 275 -6.31 -5.37 -3.95
N VAL A 276 -7.49 -5.56 -4.55
CA VAL A 276 -7.63 -5.92 -5.96
C VAL A 276 -7.48 -4.67 -6.84
N TRP A 277 -6.59 -4.75 -7.82
CA TRP A 277 -6.41 -3.72 -8.85
C TRP A 277 -7.07 -4.15 -10.15
N ASN A 278 -8.23 -3.58 -10.46
CA ASN A 278 -8.95 -3.87 -11.71
C ASN A 278 -8.44 -3.00 -12.86
N GLN A 279 -8.47 -3.54 -14.08
CA GLN A 279 -8.16 -2.75 -15.28
C GLN A 279 -9.16 -1.60 -15.50
N THR A 280 -10.43 -1.84 -15.19
CA THR A 280 -11.46 -0.81 -15.06
C THR A 280 -11.85 -0.72 -13.59
N PRO A 281 -11.59 0.40 -12.90
CA PRO A 281 -11.83 0.50 -11.47
C PRO A 281 -13.27 0.14 -11.07
N GLN A 282 -13.40 -0.71 -10.05
CA GLN A 282 -14.69 -1.17 -9.50
C GLN A 282 -14.93 -0.60 -8.10
N PRO A 283 -16.18 -0.42 -7.66
CA PRO A 283 -16.46 0.04 -6.30
C PRO A 283 -15.71 -0.81 -5.26
N TYR A 284 -15.08 -0.13 -4.30
CA TYR A 284 -14.32 -0.73 -3.20
C TYR A 284 -13.02 -1.44 -3.59
N ASP A 285 -12.58 -1.37 -4.84
CA ASP A 285 -11.27 -1.89 -5.22
C ASP A 285 -10.12 -1.01 -4.72
N ALA A 286 -8.87 -1.45 -4.92
CA ALA A 286 -7.69 -0.74 -4.41
C ALA A 286 -7.64 0.71 -4.87
N PHE A 287 -7.98 0.99 -6.13
CA PHE A 287 -8.05 2.36 -6.65
C PHE A 287 -9.07 3.20 -5.87
N HIS A 288 -10.32 2.76 -5.77
CA HIS A 288 -11.35 3.53 -5.07
C HIS A 288 -11.06 3.71 -3.57
N MET A 289 -10.42 2.73 -2.94
CA MET A 289 -10.02 2.82 -1.55
C MET A 289 -8.89 3.84 -1.34
N VAL A 290 -7.90 3.89 -2.24
CA VAL A 290 -6.87 4.95 -2.27
C VAL A 290 -7.50 6.31 -2.54
N MET A 291 -8.45 6.41 -3.49
CA MET A 291 -9.19 7.66 -3.74
C MET A 291 -9.97 8.12 -2.51
N TYR A 292 -10.51 7.19 -1.72
CA TYR A 292 -11.18 7.52 -0.48
C TYR A 292 -10.19 8.02 0.59
N GLN A 293 -9.00 7.43 0.71
CA GLN A 293 -7.95 7.96 1.59
C GLN A 293 -7.52 9.38 1.18
N LEU A 294 -7.30 9.62 -0.13
CA LEU A 294 -7.00 10.98 -0.62
C LEU A 294 -8.13 11.96 -0.29
N TRP A 295 -9.38 11.55 -0.49
CA TRP A 295 -10.52 12.37 -0.11
C TRP A 295 -10.50 12.72 1.37
N LEU A 296 -10.22 11.76 2.27
CA LEU A 296 -10.10 12.02 3.72
C LEU A 296 -8.98 13.02 4.03
N ARG A 297 -7.89 13.01 3.25
CA ARG A 297 -6.69 13.83 3.49
C ARG A 297 -6.63 15.18 2.79
N ARG A 298 -7.64 15.50 1.98
CA ARG A 298 -7.75 16.79 1.25
C ARG A 298 -7.68 18.05 2.13
N HIS A 299 -7.76 17.88 3.46
CA HIS A 299 -7.72 18.96 4.43
C HIS A 299 -6.70 18.72 5.55
N THR A 300 -5.81 17.74 5.42
CA THR A 300 -4.83 17.37 6.45
C THR A 300 -3.84 18.51 6.71
N ILE A 301 -3.33 19.12 5.64
CA ILE A 301 -2.45 20.29 5.73
C ILE A 301 -3.25 21.51 5.27
N ARG A 302 -3.23 22.58 6.07
CA ARG A 302 -3.91 23.83 5.75
C ARG A 302 -2.97 25.00 5.96
N TYR A 303 -2.93 25.87 4.96
CA TYR A 303 -2.34 27.19 5.07
C TYR A 303 -3.47 28.21 4.98
N ALA A 304 -3.30 29.37 5.61
CA ALA A 304 -4.18 30.49 5.35
C ALA A 304 -4.05 30.85 3.86
N GLU A 305 -5.18 30.90 3.15
CA GLU A 305 -5.19 31.36 1.77
C GLU A 305 -4.58 32.76 1.73
N ARG A 306 -3.51 32.92 0.95
CA ARG A 306 -2.98 34.25 0.69
C ARG A 306 -3.92 34.89 -0.31
N GLU A 307 -4.58 35.98 0.08
CA GLU A 307 -5.26 36.84 -0.89
C GLU A 307 -4.19 37.38 -1.85
N TRP A 308 -4.29 37.01 -3.12
CA TRP A 308 -3.43 37.57 -4.17
C TRP A 308 -4.16 38.79 -4.74
N ALA A 309 -3.61 39.97 -4.48
CA ALA A 309 -4.01 41.23 -5.11
C ALA A 309 -3.38 41.38 -6.49
#